data_AF-A0A9P5PLX5-F1
#
_entry.id   AF-A0A9P5PLX5-F1
#
_cell.length_a   1.000
_cell.length_b   1.000
_cell.length_c   1.000
_cell.angle_alpha   90.00
_cell.angle_beta   90.00
_cell.angle_gamma   90.00
#
_symmetry.space_group_name_H-M   'P 1'
#
loop_
_entity.id
_entity.type
_entity.pdbx_description
1 polymer ?
#
loop_
_entity_poly.entity_id
_entity_poly.type
_entity_poly.pdbx_seq_one_letter_code
_entity_poly.pdbx_strand_id
1 'polypeptide(L)'
;KFAHAVLHIESMIGALPVHEATTLYMGCVDPHLTYGCEVTIDTCNSSSDVIYDVQKSFYRRLLGLSKTSIIAAIFAETGIMPLKHRRFLLQVRFLDYLLTRPLDCLARTALNDSINLHLCNKPSWFSDLIEVKSNLCPHLTFPNANHLLTATSAESLGDYSKSIFSAASQWVQNELFRVEKRSYLLCLRKEPQENGLVKYHTMCRRQYLADVYNAQHRKALTRILAGDHSLAVVRLTWADNHHVPVPHNERLCRFCKCKVETPEHAMLECLHPPIINMHASFLAKFYTIQPNAIPLCNTMDLHHYLAYIASCRLTFPILAKWAFELTKFFNATPMLIPSQYRR
;
A
#
# COMPACT_ATOMS: atom_id res chain seq x y z
N LYS A 1 14.42 13.27 -10.22
CA LYS A 1 15.86 13.33 -9.82
C LYS A 1 16.04 13.09 -8.32
N PHE A 2 15.38 13.84 -7.44
CA PHE A 2 15.47 13.68 -5.98
C PHE A 2 15.09 12.28 -5.45
N ALA A 3 13.97 11.70 -5.90
CA ALA A 3 13.56 10.34 -5.48
C ALA A 3 14.63 9.26 -5.81
N HIS A 4 15.29 9.38 -6.96
CA HIS A 4 16.39 8.50 -7.33
C HIS A 4 17.63 8.76 -6.49
N ALA A 5 17.96 10.03 -6.21
CA ALA A 5 19.11 10.40 -5.39
C ALA A 5 18.99 9.87 -3.95
N VAL A 6 17.80 10.01 -3.31
CA VAL A 6 17.54 9.49 -1.96
C VAL A 6 17.78 7.99 -1.89
N LEU A 7 17.24 7.22 -2.84
CA LEU A 7 17.46 5.77 -2.87
C LEU A 7 18.84 5.38 -3.40
N HIS A 8 19.57 6.29 -4.06
CA HIS A 8 20.95 6.04 -4.48
C HIS A 8 21.90 5.99 -3.28
N ILE A 9 21.55 6.60 -2.14
CA ILE A 9 22.31 6.46 -0.89
C ILE A 9 22.46 4.97 -0.51
N GLU A 10 21.52 4.10 -0.93
CA GLU A 10 21.63 2.66 -0.69
C GLU A 10 22.91 2.02 -1.25
N SER A 11 23.52 2.61 -2.30
CA SER A 11 24.80 2.12 -2.83
C SER A 11 25.99 2.39 -1.89
N MET A 12 25.85 3.35 -0.98
CA MET A 12 26.90 3.77 -0.04
C MET A 12 26.71 3.15 1.35
N ILE A 13 25.47 3.00 1.82
CA ILE A 13 25.17 2.55 3.20
C ILE A 13 24.46 1.19 3.27
N GLY A 14 24.19 0.56 2.13
CA GLY A 14 23.34 -0.62 2.05
C GLY A 14 21.85 -0.28 2.08
N ALA A 15 21.00 -1.29 2.28
CA ALA A 15 19.54 -1.10 2.18
C ALA A 15 18.99 -0.19 3.28
N LEU A 16 18.32 0.89 2.86
CA LEU A 16 17.77 1.89 3.78
C LEU A 16 16.56 1.30 4.54
N PRO A 17 16.47 1.46 5.87
CA PRO A 17 15.28 1.02 6.58
C PRO A 17 14.08 1.92 6.25
N VAL A 18 12.88 1.33 6.36
CA VAL A 18 11.66 1.90 5.75
C VAL A 18 11.25 3.21 6.42
N HIS A 19 11.49 3.34 7.73
CA HIS A 19 11.17 4.54 8.48
C HIS A 19 12.02 5.73 8.02
N GLU A 20 13.33 5.55 7.97
CA GLU A 20 14.31 6.56 7.58
C GLU A 20 14.08 6.96 6.12
N ALA A 21 13.84 6.00 5.24
CA ALA A 21 13.46 6.25 3.86
C ALA A 21 12.17 7.07 3.73
N THR A 22 11.18 6.81 4.60
CA THR A 22 9.93 7.58 4.64
C THR A 22 10.18 9.00 5.14
N THR A 23 11.04 9.19 6.15
CA THR A 23 11.47 10.51 6.62
C THR A 23 12.17 11.29 5.52
N LEU A 24 13.10 10.66 4.79
CA LEU A 24 13.77 11.28 3.64
C LEU A 24 12.81 11.57 2.48
N TYR A 25 11.83 10.69 2.24
CA TYR A 25 10.77 10.97 1.27
C TYR A 25 10.00 12.24 1.65
N MET A 26 9.54 12.33 2.91
CA MET A 26 8.78 13.49 3.40
C MET A 26 9.60 14.78 3.41
N GLY A 27 10.91 14.70 3.68
CA GLY A 27 11.79 15.87 3.73
C GLY A 27 12.35 16.31 2.38
N CYS A 28 12.57 15.39 1.43
CA CYS A 28 13.34 15.67 0.21
C CYS A 28 12.61 15.38 -1.10
N VAL A 29 11.51 14.62 -1.08
CA VAL A 29 10.77 14.25 -2.31
C VAL A 29 9.39 14.88 -2.29
N ASP A 30 8.64 14.66 -1.21
CA ASP A 30 7.28 15.15 -1.04
C ASP A 30 7.14 16.67 -1.24
N PRO A 31 8.06 17.55 -0.78
CA PRO A 31 7.96 18.98 -1.03
C PRO A 31 7.94 19.32 -2.52
N HIS A 32 8.71 18.61 -3.35
CA HIS A 32 8.69 18.82 -4.80
C HIS A 32 7.41 18.30 -5.46
N LEU A 33 6.80 17.24 -4.90
CA LEU A 33 5.57 16.66 -5.42
C LEU A 33 4.31 17.42 -4.99
N THR A 34 4.42 18.24 -3.94
CA THR A 34 3.33 19.04 -3.37
C THR A 34 3.48 20.53 -3.66
N TYR A 35 4.63 20.98 -4.17
CA TYR A 35 4.87 22.37 -4.50
C TYR A 35 3.78 22.93 -5.43
N GLY A 36 3.13 24.01 -5.00
CA GLY A 36 2.12 24.75 -5.77
C GLY A 36 0.79 23.99 -5.96
N CYS A 37 0.60 22.83 -5.33
CA CYS A 37 -0.61 22.02 -5.50
C CYS A 37 -1.89 22.72 -5.01
N GLU A 38 -1.73 23.66 -4.09
CA GLU A 38 -2.79 24.48 -3.53
C GLU A 38 -3.30 25.55 -4.51
N VAL A 39 -2.45 25.99 -5.45
CA VAL A 39 -2.81 26.98 -6.47
C VAL A 39 -3.31 26.28 -7.74
N THR A 40 -2.62 25.24 -8.19
CA THR A 40 -3.01 24.45 -9.38
C THR A 40 -3.71 23.17 -8.95
N ILE A 41 -5.04 23.17 -9.01
CA ILE A 41 -5.89 22.02 -8.66
C ILE A 41 -5.74 20.91 -9.70
N ASP A 42 -5.72 19.65 -9.25
CA ASP A 42 -5.49 18.46 -10.09
C ASP A 42 -6.79 18.04 -10.80
N THR A 43 -7.29 18.85 -11.75
CA THR A 43 -8.49 18.52 -12.55
C THR A 43 -8.20 17.57 -13.71
N CYS A 44 -6.97 17.56 -14.23
CA CYS A 44 -6.56 16.72 -15.36
C CYS A 44 -5.65 15.56 -14.93
N ASN A 45 -6.04 14.32 -15.24
CA ASN A 45 -5.28 13.13 -14.85
C ASN A 45 -3.93 12.99 -15.57
N SER A 46 -3.80 13.43 -16.83
CA SER A 46 -2.64 13.11 -17.66
C SER A 46 -1.33 13.78 -17.19
N SER A 47 -1.40 15.00 -16.65
CA SER A 47 -0.23 15.70 -16.11
C SER A 47 0.11 15.21 -14.69
N SER A 48 -0.90 14.97 -13.87
CA SER A 48 -0.70 14.60 -12.46
C SER A 48 -0.25 13.14 -12.28
N ASP A 49 -0.55 12.24 -13.22
CA ASP A 49 -0.12 10.84 -13.15
C ASP A 49 1.40 10.67 -13.12
N VAL A 50 2.16 11.51 -13.83
CA VAL A 50 3.64 11.53 -13.79
C VAL A 50 4.16 11.83 -12.39
N ILE A 51 3.50 12.74 -11.67
CA ILE A 51 3.86 13.12 -10.30
C ILE A 51 3.52 11.96 -9.35
N TYR A 52 2.35 11.34 -9.50
CA TYR A 52 1.93 10.20 -8.69
C TYR A 52 2.82 8.96 -8.91
N ASP A 53 3.34 8.78 -10.13
CA ASP A 53 4.30 7.73 -10.46
C ASP A 53 5.61 7.83 -9.68
N VAL A 54 6.03 9.05 -9.27
CA VAL A 54 7.21 9.23 -8.42
C VAL A 54 7.00 8.60 -7.05
N GLN A 55 5.86 8.88 -6.39
CA GLN A 55 5.54 8.27 -5.08
C GLN A 55 5.46 6.75 -5.21
N LYS A 56 4.71 6.25 -6.21
CA LYS A 56 4.56 4.81 -6.44
C LYS A 56 5.91 4.12 -6.66
N SER A 57 6.77 4.72 -7.49
CA SER A 57 8.09 4.14 -7.80
C SER A 57 9.04 4.17 -6.61
N PHE A 58 9.04 5.24 -5.83
CA PHE A 58 9.85 5.36 -4.62
C PHE A 58 9.54 4.23 -3.64
N TYR A 59 8.26 4.08 -3.27
CA TYR A 59 7.86 3.09 -2.29
C TYR A 59 7.90 1.65 -2.82
N ARG A 60 7.64 1.43 -4.12
CA ARG A 60 7.88 0.11 -4.73
C ARG A 60 9.33 -0.33 -4.54
N ARG A 61 10.28 0.55 -4.87
CA ARG A 61 11.70 0.23 -4.71
C ARG A 61 12.07 -0.01 -3.24
N LEU A 62 11.57 0.84 -2.33
CA LEU A 62 11.80 0.71 -0.89
C LEU A 62 11.32 -0.64 -0.35
N LEU A 63 10.10 -1.04 -0.71
CA LEU A 63 9.47 -2.30 -0.29
C LEU A 63 9.95 -3.52 -1.11
N GLY A 64 10.73 -3.30 -2.17
CA GLY A 64 11.18 -4.36 -3.07
C GLY A 64 10.10 -4.89 -4.00
N LEU A 65 9.01 -4.15 -4.21
CA LEU A 65 7.89 -4.53 -5.07
C LEU A 65 8.20 -4.26 -6.56
N SER A 66 7.63 -5.07 -7.44
CA SER A 66 7.71 -4.97 -8.89
C SER A 66 6.87 -3.80 -9.43
N LYS A 67 7.07 -3.44 -10.71
CA LYS A 67 6.25 -2.43 -11.40
C LYS A 67 4.78 -2.87 -11.55
N THR A 68 4.53 -4.17 -11.55
CA THR A 68 3.21 -4.81 -11.67
C THR A 68 2.59 -5.16 -10.30
N SER A 69 3.20 -4.69 -9.21
CA SER A 69 2.65 -4.87 -7.87
C SER A 69 1.34 -4.10 -7.69
N ILE A 70 0.50 -4.63 -6.81
CA ILE A 70 -0.75 -3.98 -6.40
C ILE A 70 -0.41 -2.62 -5.80
N ILE A 71 -0.91 -1.54 -6.39
CA ILE A 71 -0.59 -0.17 -5.96
C ILE A 71 -1.01 0.05 -4.51
N ALA A 72 -2.19 -0.45 -4.13
CA ALA A 72 -2.71 -0.35 -2.76
C ALA A 72 -1.80 -0.99 -1.70
N ALA A 73 -1.00 -2.00 -2.07
CA ALA A 73 -0.05 -2.62 -1.14
C ALA A 73 0.98 -1.61 -0.60
N ILE A 74 1.37 -0.62 -1.40
CA ILE A 74 2.29 0.45 -0.97
C ILE A 74 1.72 1.19 0.23
N PHE A 75 0.47 1.65 0.09
CA PHE A 75 -0.20 2.49 1.07
C PHE A 75 -0.66 1.68 2.28
N ALA A 76 -1.13 0.45 2.04
CA ALA A 76 -1.47 -0.48 3.10
C ALA A 76 -0.26 -0.74 3.99
N GLU A 77 0.89 -1.14 3.42
CA GLU A 77 2.07 -1.55 4.17
C GLU A 77 2.80 -0.39 4.87
N THR A 78 2.79 0.82 4.30
CA THR A 78 3.56 1.97 4.81
C THR A 78 2.73 2.97 5.61
N GLY A 79 1.41 2.97 5.43
CA GLY A 79 0.53 4.00 6.00
C GLY A 79 0.66 5.38 5.34
N ILE A 80 1.46 5.52 4.27
CA ILE A 80 1.60 6.80 3.57
C ILE A 80 0.29 7.13 2.85
N MET A 81 -0.13 8.40 2.90
CA MET A 81 -1.30 8.85 2.14
C MET A 81 -1.01 8.84 0.63
N PRO A 82 -1.91 8.29 -0.21
CA PRO A 82 -1.81 8.44 -1.65
C PRO A 82 -1.71 9.92 -2.03
N LEU A 83 -0.77 10.26 -2.90
CA LEU A 83 -0.42 11.65 -3.19
C LEU A 83 -1.62 12.47 -3.71
N LYS A 84 -2.57 11.85 -4.43
CA LYS A 84 -3.85 12.46 -4.82
C LYS A 84 -4.59 13.06 -3.62
N HIS A 85 -4.79 12.26 -2.57
CA HIS A 85 -5.47 12.69 -1.35
C HIS A 85 -4.62 13.68 -0.54
N ARG A 86 -3.29 13.54 -0.55
CA ARG A 86 -2.38 14.45 0.14
C ARG A 86 -2.39 15.86 -0.47
N ARG A 87 -2.35 15.96 -1.81
CA ARG A 87 -2.46 17.25 -2.52
C ARG A 87 -3.84 17.87 -2.31
N PHE A 88 -4.90 17.08 -2.36
CA PHE A 88 -6.24 17.55 -2.02
C PHE A 88 -6.34 18.06 -0.57
N LEU A 89 -5.73 17.38 0.40
CA LEU A 89 -5.65 17.86 1.78
C LEU A 89 -4.97 19.24 1.86
N LEU A 90 -3.88 19.45 1.12
CA LEU A 90 -3.20 20.75 1.08
C LEU A 90 -4.06 21.84 0.43
N GLN A 91 -4.82 21.52 -0.61
CA GLN A 91 -5.78 22.44 -1.24
C GLN A 91 -6.88 22.87 -0.28
N VAL A 92 -7.45 21.91 0.49
CA VAL A 92 -8.47 22.23 1.50
C VAL A 92 -7.87 23.03 2.67
N ARG A 93 -6.64 22.74 3.09
CA ARG A 93 -5.91 23.57 4.07
C ARG A 93 -5.66 24.99 3.55
N PHE A 94 -5.44 25.15 2.26
CA PHE A 94 -5.28 26.47 1.65
C PHE A 94 -6.61 27.22 1.58
N LEU A 95 -7.72 26.53 1.26
CA LEU A 95 -9.07 27.11 1.40
C LEU A 95 -9.30 27.60 2.83
N ASP A 96 -9.01 26.75 3.82
CA ASP A 96 -9.12 27.08 5.25
C ASP A 96 -8.32 28.34 5.60
N TYR A 97 -7.05 28.40 5.18
CA TYR A 97 -6.22 29.58 5.32
C TYR A 97 -6.86 30.82 4.69
N LEU A 98 -7.32 30.76 3.44
CA LEU A 98 -7.96 31.88 2.76
C LEU A 98 -9.24 32.32 3.50
N LEU A 99 -9.98 31.39 4.09
CA LEU A 99 -11.19 31.68 4.85
C LEU A 99 -10.92 32.46 6.14
N THR A 100 -9.77 32.26 6.77
CA THR A 100 -9.34 33.01 7.97
C THR A 100 -8.81 34.41 7.68
N ARG A 101 -8.60 34.76 6.41
CA ARG A 101 -8.04 36.07 6.05
C ARG A 101 -9.09 37.19 6.17
N PRO A 102 -8.65 38.43 6.50
CA PRO A 102 -9.52 39.61 6.46
C PRO A 102 -10.22 39.76 5.11
N LEU A 103 -11.50 40.16 5.12
CA LEU A 103 -12.37 40.25 3.93
C LEU A 103 -11.85 41.23 2.87
N ASP A 104 -11.10 42.24 3.30
CA ASP A 104 -10.52 43.31 2.49
C ASP A 104 -9.14 42.95 1.89
N CYS A 105 -8.55 41.81 2.28
CA CYS A 105 -7.24 41.43 1.76
C CYS A 105 -7.36 40.76 0.38
N LEU A 106 -6.38 41.02 -0.50
CA LEU A 106 -6.40 40.54 -1.90
C LEU A 106 -6.66 39.03 -2.05
N ALA A 107 -6.01 38.21 -1.20
CA ALA A 107 -6.20 36.77 -1.22
C ALA A 107 -7.65 36.36 -0.93
N ARG A 108 -8.31 37.07 -0.01
CA ARG A 108 -9.70 36.81 0.34
C ARG A 108 -10.66 37.31 -0.73
N THR A 109 -10.39 38.49 -1.30
CA THR A 109 -11.14 39.00 -2.46
C THR A 109 -11.08 38.02 -3.63
N ALA A 110 -9.90 37.50 -3.95
CA ALA A 110 -9.73 36.52 -5.02
C ALA A 110 -10.49 35.20 -4.75
N LEU A 111 -10.52 34.72 -3.50
CA LEU A 111 -11.35 33.57 -3.13
C LEU A 111 -12.84 33.88 -3.33
N ASN A 112 -13.32 35.03 -2.86
CA ASN A 112 -14.71 35.43 -3.00
C ASN A 112 -15.11 35.54 -4.48
N ASP A 113 -14.27 36.12 -5.32
CA ASP A 113 -14.47 36.16 -6.78
C ASP A 113 -14.54 34.76 -7.39
N SER A 114 -13.65 33.87 -6.97
CA SER A 114 -13.64 32.47 -7.39
C SER A 114 -14.93 31.73 -6.99
N ILE A 115 -15.45 31.97 -5.79
CA ILE A 115 -16.74 31.43 -5.32
C ILE A 115 -17.90 32.03 -6.12
N ASN A 116 -17.90 33.33 -6.38
CA ASN A 116 -18.93 33.99 -7.18
C ASN A 116 -18.97 33.46 -8.61
N LEU A 117 -17.80 33.23 -9.23
CA LEU A 117 -17.71 32.59 -10.54
C LEU A 117 -18.35 31.19 -10.53
N HIS A 118 -18.08 30.39 -9.50
CA HIS A 118 -18.71 29.07 -9.34
C HIS A 118 -20.23 29.17 -9.19
N LEU A 119 -20.74 30.12 -8.40
CA LEU A 119 -22.20 30.40 -8.28
C LEU A 119 -22.83 30.79 -9.63
N CYS A 120 -22.06 31.43 -10.51
CA CYS A 120 -22.47 31.74 -11.88
C CYS A 120 -22.19 30.61 -12.89
N ASN A 121 -21.85 29.39 -12.43
CA ASN A 121 -21.47 28.24 -13.27
C ASN A 121 -20.29 28.52 -14.22
N LYS A 122 -19.36 29.39 -13.83
CA LYS A 122 -18.13 29.67 -14.56
C LYS A 122 -16.95 28.90 -13.95
N PRO A 123 -15.94 28.55 -14.78
CA PRO A 123 -14.73 27.91 -14.28
C PRO A 123 -13.98 28.84 -13.34
N SER A 124 -13.51 28.32 -12.22
CA SER A 124 -12.73 29.02 -11.21
C SER A 124 -11.92 28.03 -10.38
N TRP A 125 -10.97 28.54 -9.59
CA TRP A 125 -10.23 27.70 -8.64
C TRP A 125 -11.17 26.96 -7.67
N PHE A 126 -12.28 27.58 -7.27
CA PHE A 126 -13.25 26.95 -6.36
C PHE A 126 -14.08 25.88 -7.08
N SER A 127 -14.48 26.08 -8.34
CA SER A 127 -15.17 25.03 -9.10
C SER A 127 -14.30 23.79 -9.28
N ASP A 128 -13.00 23.99 -9.55
CA ASP A 128 -12.03 22.91 -9.71
C ASP A 128 -11.86 22.13 -8.38
N LEU A 129 -11.82 22.85 -7.25
CA LEU A 129 -11.76 22.22 -5.93
C LEU A 129 -13.00 21.36 -5.64
N ILE A 130 -14.19 21.85 -6.02
CA ILE A 130 -15.45 21.10 -5.87
C ILE A 130 -15.46 19.84 -6.75
N GLU A 131 -14.92 19.92 -7.97
CA GLU A 131 -14.78 18.78 -8.86
C GLU A 131 -13.85 17.71 -8.28
N VAL A 132 -12.64 18.10 -7.86
CA VAL A 132 -11.67 17.18 -7.24
C VAL A 132 -12.23 16.59 -5.96
N LYS A 133 -12.91 17.40 -5.14
CA LYS A 133 -13.62 16.94 -3.94
C LYS A 133 -14.65 15.86 -4.29
N SER A 134 -15.44 16.06 -5.33
CA SER A 134 -16.48 15.11 -5.74
C SER A 134 -15.89 13.78 -6.23
N ASN A 135 -14.73 13.86 -6.89
CA ASN A 135 -14.01 12.69 -7.41
C ASN A 135 -13.26 11.90 -6.32
N LEU A 136 -12.57 12.58 -5.40
CA LEU A 136 -11.71 11.93 -4.39
C LEU A 136 -12.40 11.71 -3.04
N CYS A 137 -13.29 12.61 -2.65
CA CYS A 137 -13.87 12.66 -1.30
C CYS A 137 -15.36 13.05 -1.37
N PRO A 138 -16.22 12.23 -2.03
CA PRO A 138 -17.62 12.59 -2.25
C PRO A 138 -18.40 12.85 -0.96
N HIS A 139 -18.03 12.15 0.13
CA HIS A 139 -18.66 12.28 1.45
C HIS A 139 -18.18 13.48 2.26
N LEU A 140 -17.08 14.14 1.88
CA LEU A 140 -16.69 15.40 2.50
C LEU A 140 -17.81 16.42 2.22
N THR A 141 -18.22 17.20 3.21
CA THR A 141 -19.23 18.23 3.00
C THR A 141 -18.59 19.58 3.18
N PHE A 142 -18.66 20.43 2.15
CA PHE A 142 -18.33 21.84 2.30
C PHE A 142 -19.59 22.62 2.67
N PRO A 143 -19.45 23.70 3.47
CA PRO A 143 -20.53 24.66 3.64
C PRO A 143 -21.02 25.19 2.29
N ASN A 144 -22.24 25.70 2.29
CA ASN A 144 -22.77 26.40 1.13
C ASN A 144 -21.82 27.54 0.73
N ALA A 145 -21.61 27.72 -0.58
CA ALA A 145 -20.82 28.81 -1.15
C ALA A 145 -21.17 30.20 -0.57
N ASN A 146 -22.46 30.49 -0.36
CA ASN A 146 -22.90 31.75 0.26
C ASN A 146 -22.41 31.91 1.71
N HIS A 147 -22.37 30.82 2.47
CA HIS A 147 -21.81 30.82 3.82
C HIS A 147 -20.29 31.03 3.80
N LEU A 148 -19.61 30.44 2.82
CA LEU A 148 -18.17 30.60 2.65
C LEU A 148 -17.78 32.05 2.34
N LEU A 149 -18.59 32.81 1.58
CA LEU A 149 -18.33 34.21 1.27
C LEU A 149 -18.18 35.11 2.51
N THR A 150 -18.91 34.80 3.59
CA THR A 150 -18.90 35.57 4.85
C THR A 150 -18.11 34.90 5.98
N ALA A 151 -17.65 33.66 5.79
CA ALA A 151 -16.92 32.91 6.80
C ALA A 151 -15.59 33.60 7.16
N THR A 152 -15.30 33.73 8.46
CA THR A 152 -14.07 34.33 9.00
C THR A 152 -13.30 33.40 9.94
N SER A 153 -13.81 32.19 10.20
CA SER A 153 -13.21 31.23 11.13
C SER A 153 -12.76 29.94 10.43
N ALA A 154 -11.69 29.34 10.96
CA ALA A 154 -11.16 28.05 10.51
C ALA A 154 -12.11 26.86 10.80
N GLU A 155 -13.07 27.05 11.71
CA GLU A 155 -14.07 26.03 12.02
C GLU A 155 -15.09 25.82 10.90
N SER A 156 -15.16 26.76 9.94
CA SER A 156 -16.14 26.74 8.86
C SER A 156 -16.09 25.46 8.03
N LEU A 157 -14.93 24.81 7.87
CA LEU A 157 -14.78 23.59 7.09
C LEU A 157 -14.88 22.28 7.90
N GLY A 158 -14.95 22.37 9.23
CA GLY A 158 -14.95 21.19 10.12
C GLY A 158 -13.68 20.34 10.05
N ASP A 159 -13.76 19.09 10.50
CA ASP A 159 -12.63 18.13 10.48
C ASP A 159 -12.44 17.47 9.10
N TYR A 160 -11.99 18.29 8.13
CA TYR A 160 -11.70 17.83 6.77
C TYR A 160 -10.49 16.88 6.72
N SER A 161 -9.52 17.02 7.64
CA SER A 161 -8.30 16.20 7.67
C SER A 161 -8.65 14.73 7.89
N LYS A 162 -9.47 14.45 8.90
CA LYS A 162 -9.94 13.09 9.18
C LYS A 162 -10.79 12.53 8.04
N SER A 163 -11.67 13.36 7.47
CA SER A 163 -12.54 12.95 6.36
C SER A 163 -11.75 12.55 5.11
N ILE A 164 -10.73 13.34 4.76
CA ILE A 164 -9.84 13.04 3.62
C ILE A 164 -8.97 11.81 3.90
N PHE A 165 -8.49 11.64 5.13
CA PHE A 165 -7.77 10.42 5.54
C PHE A 165 -8.65 9.17 5.46
N SER A 166 -9.91 9.26 5.89
CA SER A 166 -10.90 8.20 5.76
C SER A 166 -11.20 7.88 4.29
N ALA A 167 -11.34 8.88 3.43
CA ALA A 167 -11.52 8.69 1.99
C ALA A 167 -10.29 8.00 1.36
N ALA A 168 -9.07 8.41 1.72
CA ALA A 168 -7.84 7.75 1.28
C ALA A 168 -7.78 6.29 1.72
N SER A 169 -8.15 6.00 2.98
CA SER A 169 -8.22 4.65 3.52
C SER A 169 -9.27 3.82 2.79
N GLN A 170 -10.45 4.37 2.53
CA GLN A 170 -11.51 3.70 1.77
C GLN A 170 -11.07 3.41 0.33
N TRP A 171 -10.36 4.34 -0.32
CA TRP A 171 -9.80 4.11 -1.64
C TRP A 171 -8.81 2.93 -1.64
N VAL A 172 -7.88 2.88 -0.67
CA VAL A 172 -6.96 1.73 -0.53
C VAL A 172 -7.73 0.43 -0.30
N GLN A 173 -8.76 0.45 0.55
CA GLN A 173 -9.61 -0.71 0.80
C GLN A 173 -10.26 -1.23 -0.48
N ASN A 174 -10.88 -0.34 -1.24
CA ASN A 174 -11.56 -0.65 -2.49
C ASN A 174 -10.59 -1.23 -3.52
N GLU A 175 -9.39 -0.65 -3.62
CA GLU A 175 -8.34 -1.14 -4.52
C GLU A 175 -7.84 -2.53 -4.11
N LEU A 176 -7.73 -2.82 -2.80
CA LEU A 176 -7.40 -4.16 -2.32
C LEU A 176 -8.50 -5.15 -2.69
N PHE A 177 -9.78 -4.83 -2.43
CA PHE A 177 -10.89 -5.72 -2.79
C PHE A 177 -11.01 -5.95 -4.31
N ARG A 178 -10.73 -4.94 -5.14
CA ARG A 178 -10.74 -5.09 -6.60
C ARG A 178 -9.80 -6.21 -7.09
N VAL A 179 -8.70 -6.45 -6.37
CA VAL A 179 -7.72 -7.49 -6.71
C VAL A 179 -7.59 -8.54 -5.61
N GLU A 180 -8.69 -8.87 -4.92
CA GLU A 180 -8.75 -9.75 -3.75
C GLU A 180 -7.94 -11.04 -3.92
N LYS A 181 -8.00 -11.69 -5.09
CA LYS A 181 -7.25 -12.92 -5.37
C LYS A 181 -5.73 -12.81 -5.18
N ARG A 182 -5.14 -11.60 -5.29
CA ARG A 182 -3.72 -11.34 -4.99
C ARG A 182 -3.51 -10.59 -3.68
N SER A 183 -4.49 -9.82 -3.21
CA SER A 183 -4.37 -8.94 -2.04
C SER A 183 -4.96 -9.53 -0.76
N TYR A 184 -5.55 -10.73 -0.79
CA TYR A 184 -6.28 -11.31 0.34
C TYR A 184 -5.50 -11.32 1.66
N LEU A 185 -4.17 -11.57 1.64
CA LEU A 185 -3.35 -11.48 2.85
C LEU A 185 -3.29 -10.07 3.44
N LEU A 186 -3.32 -9.03 2.60
CA LEU A 186 -3.44 -7.63 3.05
C LEU A 186 -4.85 -7.34 3.59
N CYS A 187 -5.89 -7.98 3.05
CA CYS A 187 -7.25 -7.86 3.56
C CYS A 187 -7.44 -8.57 4.92
N LEU A 188 -6.66 -9.62 5.20
CA LEU A 188 -6.68 -10.36 6.46
C LEU A 188 -5.70 -9.83 7.51
N ARG A 189 -4.94 -8.77 7.19
CA ARG A 189 -3.85 -8.28 8.03
C ARG A 189 -4.35 -7.81 9.40
N LYS A 190 -3.62 -8.16 10.47
CA LYS A 190 -3.87 -7.59 11.79
C LYS A 190 -2.57 -7.01 12.35
N GLU A 191 -2.66 -5.85 12.95
CA GLU A 191 -1.52 -5.21 13.60
C GLU A 191 -1.54 -5.44 15.11
N PRO A 192 -0.42 -5.85 15.71
CA PRO A 192 -0.27 -5.87 17.16
C PRO A 192 -0.38 -4.46 17.72
N GLN A 193 -1.23 -4.29 18.72
CA GLN A 193 -1.39 -3.06 19.49
C GLN A 193 -0.50 -3.09 20.74
N GLU A 194 -0.28 -1.92 21.37
CA GLU A 194 0.51 -1.81 22.60
C GLU A 194 -0.05 -2.65 23.76
N ASN A 195 -1.38 -2.80 23.81
CA ASN A 195 -2.07 -3.63 24.80
C ASN A 195 -2.12 -5.14 24.44
N GLY A 196 -1.40 -5.56 23.39
CA GLY A 196 -1.36 -6.95 22.94
C GLY A 196 -2.57 -7.41 22.10
N LEU A 197 -3.61 -6.58 21.94
CA LEU A 197 -4.71 -6.89 21.03
C LEU A 197 -4.24 -6.75 19.58
N VAL A 198 -4.90 -7.45 18.66
CA VAL A 198 -4.65 -7.32 17.22
C VAL A 198 -5.83 -6.64 16.54
N LYS A 199 -5.55 -5.62 15.72
CA LYS A 199 -6.60 -4.83 15.04
C LYS A 199 -6.32 -4.74 13.54
N TYR A 200 -7.38 -4.84 12.75
CA TYR A 200 -7.32 -4.50 11.33
C TYR A 200 -7.15 -3.00 11.15
N HIS A 201 -6.18 -2.61 10.34
CA HIS A 201 -6.03 -1.25 9.83
C HIS A 201 -5.98 -1.34 8.32
N THR A 202 -6.55 -0.41 7.55
CA THR A 202 -6.40 -0.45 6.08
C THR A 202 -5.05 0.13 5.64
N MET A 203 -4.62 1.22 6.29
CA MET A 203 -3.36 1.91 6.04
C MET A 203 -2.63 2.14 7.35
N CYS A 204 -1.46 1.53 7.51
CA CYS A 204 -0.55 1.79 8.62
C CYS A 204 0.83 1.21 8.31
N ARG A 205 1.89 1.80 8.86
CA ARG A 205 3.21 1.20 8.73
C ARG A 205 3.25 -0.14 9.48
N ARG A 206 3.41 -1.22 8.74
CA ARG A 206 3.51 -2.57 9.29
C ARG A 206 4.72 -2.69 10.21
N GLN A 207 4.51 -3.24 11.41
CA GLN A 207 5.56 -3.27 12.42
C GLN A 207 6.77 -4.13 12.00
N TYR A 208 6.57 -5.19 11.20
CA TYR A 208 7.67 -6.00 10.69
C TYR A 208 8.63 -5.21 9.77
N LEU A 209 8.18 -4.10 9.17
CA LEU A 209 9.03 -3.26 8.34
C LEU A 209 10.12 -2.55 9.16
N ALA A 210 9.88 -2.35 10.46
CA ALA A 210 10.84 -1.84 11.42
C ALA A 210 11.62 -2.97 12.10
N ASP A 211 10.93 -4.04 12.54
CA ASP A 211 11.52 -5.08 13.39
C ASP A 211 12.42 -6.07 12.60
N VAL A 212 12.25 -6.19 11.28
CA VAL A 212 13.08 -7.07 10.43
C VAL A 212 14.24 -6.28 9.82
N TYR A 213 15.41 -6.37 10.46
CA TYR A 213 16.62 -5.66 10.02
C TYR A 213 17.13 -6.11 8.64
N ASN A 214 17.18 -7.42 8.38
CA ASN A 214 17.67 -7.94 7.10
C ASN A 214 16.72 -7.53 5.96
N ALA A 215 17.20 -6.69 5.05
CA ALA A 215 16.38 -6.15 3.98
C ALA A 215 15.91 -7.20 2.97
N GLN A 216 16.68 -8.25 2.71
CA GLN A 216 16.25 -9.32 1.80
C GLN A 216 15.10 -10.13 2.41
N HIS A 217 15.19 -10.42 3.71
CA HIS A 217 14.13 -11.09 4.46
C HIS A 217 12.86 -10.24 4.50
N ARG A 218 12.99 -8.96 4.86
CA ARG A 218 11.89 -8.00 4.91
C ARG A 218 11.19 -7.91 3.55
N LYS A 219 11.94 -7.70 2.46
CA LYS A 219 11.39 -7.60 1.09
C LYS A 219 10.74 -8.91 0.63
N ALA A 220 11.31 -10.07 1.00
CA ALA A 220 10.69 -11.36 0.69
C ALA A 220 9.32 -11.52 1.38
N LEU A 221 9.23 -11.19 2.66
CA LEU A 221 7.96 -11.21 3.39
C LEU A 221 6.95 -10.21 2.79
N THR A 222 7.36 -8.97 2.52
CA THR A 222 6.50 -7.96 1.89
C THR A 222 5.94 -8.43 0.56
N ARG A 223 6.78 -9.08 -0.28
CA ARG A 223 6.35 -9.63 -1.57
C ARG A 223 5.33 -10.75 -1.43
N ILE A 224 5.48 -11.64 -0.44
CA ILE A 224 4.48 -12.68 -0.18
C ILE A 224 3.16 -12.03 0.22
N LEU A 225 3.18 -11.15 1.22
CA LEU A 225 1.96 -10.51 1.72
C LEU A 225 1.26 -9.64 0.66
N ALA A 226 2.02 -8.96 -0.18
CA ALA A 226 1.50 -8.08 -1.24
C ALA A 226 1.10 -8.80 -2.54
N GLY A 227 1.21 -10.14 -2.61
CA GLY A 227 0.92 -10.89 -3.83
C GLY A 227 1.85 -10.54 -5.00
N ASP A 228 3.12 -10.26 -4.70
CA ASP A 228 4.18 -9.88 -5.64
C ASP A 228 5.38 -10.84 -5.55
N HIS A 229 5.08 -12.14 -5.58
CA HIS A 229 6.05 -13.22 -5.44
C HIS A 229 6.09 -14.12 -6.69
N SER A 230 7.05 -15.05 -6.71
CA SER A 230 7.38 -15.90 -7.85
C SER A 230 6.62 -17.24 -7.91
N LEU A 231 5.62 -17.42 -7.05
CA LEU A 231 4.84 -18.65 -7.00
C LEU A 231 3.88 -18.72 -8.18
N ALA A 232 3.55 -19.95 -8.61
CA ALA A 232 2.77 -20.21 -9.81
C ALA A 232 1.39 -19.53 -9.78
N VAL A 233 0.75 -19.43 -8.60
CA VAL A 233 -0.55 -18.75 -8.46
C VAL A 233 -0.53 -17.31 -8.99
N VAL A 234 0.59 -16.60 -8.84
CA VAL A 234 0.76 -15.23 -9.36
C VAL A 234 1.34 -15.30 -10.78
N ARG A 235 2.45 -16.00 -10.97
CA ARG A 235 3.26 -15.92 -12.20
C ARG A 235 2.57 -16.47 -13.43
N LEU A 236 1.78 -17.55 -13.29
CA LEU A 236 1.08 -18.17 -14.41
C LEU A 236 -0.26 -17.48 -14.74
N THR A 237 -0.57 -16.34 -14.10
CA THR A 237 -1.77 -15.54 -14.40
C THR A 237 -1.65 -14.79 -15.73
N TRP A 238 -0.42 -14.48 -16.16
CA TRP A 238 -0.16 -13.63 -17.31
C TRP A 238 0.47 -14.46 -18.42
N ALA A 239 0.27 -14.05 -19.67
CA ALA A 239 1.01 -14.62 -20.78
C ALA A 239 2.46 -14.14 -20.75
N ASP A 240 3.39 -14.98 -21.21
CA ASP A 240 4.75 -14.57 -21.55
C ASP A 240 5.15 -15.13 -22.93
N ASN A 241 6.44 -15.06 -23.26
CA ASN A 241 6.94 -15.56 -24.55
C ASN A 241 6.84 -17.09 -24.68
N HIS A 242 6.75 -17.82 -23.57
CA HIS A 242 6.81 -19.28 -23.51
C HIS A 242 5.48 -19.93 -23.13
N HIS A 243 4.52 -19.16 -22.60
CA HIS A 243 3.22 -19.70 -22.22
C HIS A 243 2.06 -18.69 -22.32
N VAL A 244 0.85 -19.22 -22.48
CA VAL A 244 -0.40 -18.47 -22.30
C VAL A 244 -0.85 -18.50 -20.83
N PRO A 245 -1.82 -17.68 -20.39
CA PRO A 245 -2.32 -17.72 -19.03
C PRO A 245 -2.86 -19.10 -18.65
N VAL A 246 -2.46 -19.61 -17.48
CA VAL A 246 -2.90 -20.91 -16.96
C VAL A 246 -4.10 -20.72 -16.02
N PRO A 247 -5.18 -21.51 -16.14
CA PRO A 247 -6.30 -21.49 -15.20
C PRO A 247 -5.86 -21.74 -13.75
N HIS A 248 -6.52 -21.10 -12.79
CA HIS A 248 -6.09 -21.10 -11.38
C HIS A 248 -5.86 -22.50 -10.80
N ASN A 249 -6.80 -23.42 -11.02
CA ASN A 249 -6.76 -24.81 -10.57
C ASN A 249 -5.60 -25.63 -11.18
N GLU A 250 -5.05 -25.18 -12.30
CA GLU A 250 -3.95 -25.86 -13.00
C GLU A 250 -2.56 -25.26 -12.70
N ARG A 251 -2.50 -24.22 -11.86
CA ARG A 251 -1.23 -23.61 -11.38
C ARG A 251 -0.61 -24.43 -10.26
N LEU A 252 -0.42 -25.71 -10.52
CA LEU A 252 0.03 -26.69 -9.55
C LEU A 252 1.45 -26.39 -9.06
N CYS A 253 1.71 -26.76 -7.80
CA CYS A 253 3.00 -26.65 -7.17
C CYS A 253 4.07 -27.39 -7.96
N ARG A 254 5.17 -26.69 -8.27
CA ARG A 254 6.30 -27.24 -9.03
C ARG A 254 6.96 -28.45 -8.38
N PHE A 255 6.78 -28.63 -7.06
CA PHE A 255 7.34 -29.73 -6.30
C PHE A 255 6.36 -30.89 -6.13
N CYS A 256 5.25 -30.67 -5.40
CA CYS A 256 4.33 -31.77 -5.09
C CYS A 256 3.38 -32.11 -6.24
N LYS A 257 3.12 -31.18 -7.16
CA LYS A 257 2.20 -31.33 -8.31
C LYS A 257 0.75 -31.65 -7.94
N CYS A 258 0.37 -31.60 -6.66
CA CYS A 258 -0.96 -32.00 -6.18
C CYS A 258 -1.90 -30.83 -5.84
N LYS A 259 -1.36 -29.68 -5.42
CA LYS A 259 -2.14 -28.50 -5.01
C LYS A 259 -1.66 -27.26 -5.77
N VAL A 260 -2.51 -26.23 -5.84
CA VAL A 260 -2.14 -24.92 -6.40
C VAL A 260 -0.97 -24.32 -5.61
N GLU A 261 0.00 -23.73 -6.31
CA GLU A 261 1.19 -23.13 -5.70
C GLU A 261 0.90 -21.75 -5.08
N THR A 262 0.18 -21.74 -3.96
CA THR A 262 -0.12 -20.53 -3.17
C THR A 262 0.91 -20.31 -2.05
N PRO A 263 0.97 -19.11 -1.45
CA PRO A 263 1.77 -18.86 -0.25
C PRO A 263 1.50 -19.87 0.88
N GLU A 264 0.25 -20.19 1.15
CA GLU A 264 -0.18 -21.13 2.20
C GLU A 264 0.37 -22.52 1.90
N HIS A 265 0.18 -22.98 0.66
CA HIS A 265 0.68 -24.27 0.24
C HIS A 265 2.21 -24.34 0.40
N ALA A 266 2.93 -23.36 -0.14
CA ALA A 266 4.39 -23.35 -0.10
C ALA A 266 4.94 -23.19 1.33
N MET A 267 4.33 -22.35 2.15
CA MET A 267 4.82 -22.00 3.49
C MET A 267 4.40 -22.99 4.58
N LEU A 268 3.28 -23.71 4.41
CA LEU A 268 2.64 -24.46 5.51
C LEU A 268 2.21 -25.91 5.16
N GLU A 269 2.05 -26.28 3.88
CA GLU A 269 1.48 -27.60 3.53
C GLU A 269 2.32 -28.49 2.62
N CYS A 270 3.22 -27.91 1.81
CA CYS A 270 3.89 -28.65 0.75
C CYS A 270 4.69 -29.84 1.30
N LEU A 271 4.34 -31.04 0.84
CA LEU A 271 4.91 -32.32 1.30
C LEU A 271 6.20 -32.72 0.58
N HIS A 272 6.88 -31.78 -0.09
CA HIS A 272 8.17 -32.09 -0.70
C HIS A 272 9.24 -32.22 0.39
N PRO A 273 10.06 -33.29 0.45
CA PRO A 273 10.90 -33.59 1.62
C PRO A 273 11.81 -32.44 2.10
N PRO A 274 12.51 -31.69 1.23
CA PRO A 274 13.27 -30.51 1.64
C PRO A 274 12.40 -29.43 2.30
N ILE A 275 11.17 -29.22 1.80
CA ILE A 275 10.23 -28.22 2.30
C ILE A 275 9.65 -28.66 3.65
N ILE A 276 9.38 -29.96 3.86
CA ILE A 276 8.93 -30.50 5.15
C ILE A 276 9.93 -30.19 6.26
N ASN A 277 11.23 -30.42 6.02
CA ASN A 277 12.28 -30.15 7.01
C ASN A 277 12.35 -28.65 7.36
N MET A 278 12.19 -27.83 6.33
CA MET A 278 12.11 -26.38 6.42
C MET A 278 10.89 -25.92 7.25
N HIS A 279 9.70 -26.51 7.02
CA HIS A 279 8.48 -26.27 7.80
C HIS A 279 8.67 -26.63 9.26
N ALA A 280 9.17 -27.84 9.54
CA ALA A 280 9.40 -28.33 10.89
C ALA A 280 10.38 -27.42 11.65
N SER A 281 11.46 -26.99 11.01
CA SER A 281 12.43 -26.06 11.61
C SER A 281 11.82 -24.69 11.93
N PHE A 282 11.00 -24.16 11.02
CA PHE A 282 10.29 -22.89 11.23
C PHE A 282 9.28 -23.00 12.37
N LEU A 283 8.38 -23.99 12.33
CA LEU A 283 7.31 -24.17 13.31
C LEU A 283 7.87 -24.43 14.72
N ALA A 284 8.92 -25.23 14.85
CA ALA A 284 9.58 -25.47 16.14
C ALA A 284 10.09 -24.15 16.78
N LYS A 285 10.75 -23.30 15.98
CA LYS A 285 11.21 -21.97 16.44
C LYS A 285 10.05 -21.04 16.74
N PHE A 286 9.01 -21.05 15.90
CA PHE A 286 7.81 -20.25 16.09
C PHE A 286 7.12 -20.57 17.41
N TYR A 287 6.87 -21.85 17.72
CA TYR A 287 6.25 -22.26 18.98
C TYR A 287 7.14 -22.04 20.20
N THR A 288 8.47 -22.07 20.02
CA THR A 288 9.41 -21.74 21.10
C THR A 288 9.32 -20.24 21.48
N ILE A 289 9.23 -19.35 20.48
CA ILE A 289 9.13 -17.90 20.69
C ILE A 289 7.72 -17.48 21.13
N GLN A 290 6.69 -18.19 20.66
CA GLN A 290 5.29 -17.93 20.98
C GLN A 290 4.63 -19.18 21.59
N PRO A 291 4.84 -19.48 22.89
CA PRO A 291 4.34 -20.70 23.52
C PRO A 291 2.80 -20.81 23.52
N ASN A 292 2.11 -19.68 23.59
CA ASN A 292 0.65 -19.61 23.53
C ASN A 292 0.12 -19.46 22.10
N ALA A 293 0.93 -19.81 21.09
CA ALA A 293 0.48 -19.77 19.71
C ALA A 293 -0.59 -20.82 19.43
N ILE A 294 -1.47 -20.51 18.49
CA ILE A 294 -2.43 -21.48 17.97
C ILE A 294 -1.65 -22.54 17.17
N PRO A 295 -1.68 -23.83 17.53
CA PRO A 295 -0.99 -24.87 16.77
C PRO A 295 -1.65 -25.08 15.41
N LEU A 296 -0.83 -25.17 14.36
CA LEU A 296 -1.28 -25.52 13.01
C LEU A 296 -1.96 -26.89 13.03
N CYS A 297 -3.17 -26.99 12.48
CA CYS A 297 -3.88 -28.24 12.30
C CYS A 297 -4.52 -28.34 10.91
N ASN A 298 -4.86 -29.57 10.50
CA ASN A 298 -5.31 -29.88 9.14
C ASN A 298 -6.70 -29.33 8.78
N THR A 299 -7.48 -28.84 9.76
CA THR A 299 -8.83 -28.31 9.55
C THR A 299 -8.87 -26.78 9.52
N MET A 300 -7.74 -26.10 9.72
CA MET A 300 -7.68 -24.64 9.73
C MET A 300 -7.73 -24.03 8.32
N ASP A 301 -8.32 -22.85 8.21
CA ASP A 301 -8.14 -22.00 7.04
C ASP A 301 -6.72 -21.39 7.06
N LEU A 302 -5.91 -21.85 6.11
CA LEU A 302 -4.51 -21.46 6.03
C LEU A 302 -4.29 -20.03 5.60
N HIS A 303 -5.24 -19.39 4.90
CA HIS A 303 -5.11 -17.96 4.60
C HIS A 303 -5.15 -17.15 5.89
N HIS A 304 -6.10 -17.47 6.77
CA HIS A 304 -6.23 -16.86 8.09
C HIS A 304 -5.07 -17.22 9.01
N TYR A 305 -4.58 -18.46 8.95
CA TYR A 305 -3.44 -18.89 9.76
C TYR A 305 -2.14 -18.20 9.33
N LEU A 306 -1.88 -18.06 8.03
CA LEU A 306 -0.73 -17.32 7.52
C LEU A 306 -0.81 -15.83 7.91
N ALA A 307 -2.00 -15.22 7.80
CA ALA A 307 -2.23 -13.86 8.28
C ALA A 307 -2.02 -13.71 9.79
N TYR A 308 -2.41 -14.71 10.59
CA TYR A 308 -2.16 -14.76 12.03
C TYR A 308 -0.65 -14.78 12.34
N ILE A 309 0.11 -15.69 11.72
CA ILE A 309 1.57 -15.73 11.89
C ILE A 309 2.20 -14.38 11.49
N ALA A 310 1.72 -13.79 10.39
CA ALA A 310 2.14 -12.47 9.92
C ALA A 310 1.68 -11.29 10.80
N SER A 311 1.00 -11.56 11.92
CA SER A 311 0.60 -10.59 12.94
C SER A 311 1.36 -10.79 14.27
N CYS A 312 2.11 -11.89 14.42
CA CYS A 312 2.85 -12.23 15.64
C CYS A 312 4.21 -11.50 15.70
N ARG A 313 4.23 -10.33 16.36
CA ARG A 313 5.40 -9.42 16.40
C ARG A 313 6.73 -10.09 16.73
N LEU A 314 6.77 -10.88 17.81
CA LEU A 314 8.00 -11.52 18.29
C LEU A 314 8.61 -12.49 17.27
N THR A 315 7.81 -12.95 16.31
CA THR A 315 8.21 -13.95 15.31
C THR A 315 8.51 -13.34 13.94
N PHE A 316 8.39 -12.03 13.76
CA PHE A 316 8.66 -11.39 12.46
C PHE A 316 10.04 -11.71 11.87
N PRO A 317 11.15 -11.70 12.65
CA PRO A 317 12.46 -12.01 12.07
C PRO A 317 12.55 -13.44 11.52
N ILE A 318 11.98 -14.43 12.23
CA ILE A 318 12.01 -15.82 11.78
C ILE A 318 11.04 -16.07 10.63
N LEU A 319 9.87 -15.41 10.62
CA LEU A 319 8.91 -15.47 9.51
C LEU A 319 9.50 -14.87 8.24
N ALA A 320 10.17 -13.72 8.35
CA ALA A 320 10.77 -13.07 7.21
C ALA A 320 11.96 -13.86 6.63
N LYS A 321 12.76 -14.49 7.52
CA LYS A 321 13.80 -15.44 7.10
C LYS A 321 13.18 -16.63 6.39
N TRP A 322 12.10 -17.19 6.94
CA TRP A 322 11.37 -18.31 6.35
C TRP A 322 10.87 -17.97 4.93
N ALA A 323 10.20 -16.83 4.77
CA ALA A 323 9.75 -16.32 3.48
C ALA A 323 10.91 -16.18 2.47
N PHE A 324 12.07 -15.70 2.91
CA PHE A 324 13.24 -15.55 2.06
C PHE A 324 13.85 -16.89 1.63
N GLU A 325 14.07 -17.82 2.56
CA GLU A 325 14.64 -19.13 2.25
C GLU A 325 13.72 -19.93 1.33
N LEU A 326 12.41 -19.90 1.60
CA LEU A 326 11.40 -20.54 0.75
C LEU A 326 11.38 -19.94 -0.66
N THR A 327 11.29 -18.61 -0.79
CA THR A 327 11.25 -17.98 -2.11
C THR A 327 12.56 -18.22 -2.88
N LYS A 328 13.71 -18.24 -2.21
CA LYS A 328 14.98 -18.63 -2.81
C LYS A 328 14.94 -20.07 -3.34
N PHE A 329 14.41 -21.01 -2.56
CA PHE A 329 14.27 -22.42 -2.95
C PHE A 329 13.34 -22.59 -4.16
N PHE A 330 12.17 -21.94 -4.14
CA PHE A 330 11.21 -21.98 -5.25
C PHE A 330 11.81 -21.36 -6.52
N ASN A 331 12.50 -20.22 -6.41
CA ASN A 331 13.14 -19.56 -7.56
C ASN A 331 14.23 -20.40 -8.24
N ALA A 332 14.86 -21.31 -7.50
CA ALA A 332 15.87 -22.21 -8.05
C ALA A 332 15.28 -23.35 -8.91
N THR A 333 13.96 -23.53 -8.90
CA THR A 333 13.27 -24.61 -9.63
C THR A 333 12.27 -24.03 -10.64
N PRO A 334 12.29 -24.47 -11.92
CA PRO A 334 11.29 -24.04 -12.91
C PRO A 334 9.85 -24.32 -12.47
N MET A 335 8.91 -23.44 -12.86
CA MET A 335 7.49 -23.67 -12.62
C MET A 335 6.96 -24.85 -13.44
N LEU A 336 5.98 -25.56 -12.89
CA LEU A 336 5.23 -26.56 -13.64
C LEU A 336 4.21 -25.87 -14.56
N ILE A 337 4.50 -25.85 -15.86
CA ILE A 337 3.58 -25.35 -16.89
C ILE A 337 3.00 -26.55 -17.64
N PRO A 338 1.67 -26.79 -17.60
CA PRO A 338 1.02 -27.84 -18.40
C PRO A 338 1.30 -27.67 -19.89
N SER A 339 1.46 -28.79 -20.61
CA SER A 339 1.87 -28.79 -22.02
C SER A 339 0.90 -28.00 -22.91
N GLN A 340 -0.40 -28.05 -22.65
CA GLN A 340 -1.40 -27.34 -23.43
C GLN A 340 -1.30 -25.81 -23.37
N TYR A 341 -0.56 -25.25 -22.40
CA TYR A 341 -0.37 -23.81 -22.25
C TYR A 341 0.99 -23.31 -22.71
N ARG A 342 1.89 -24.21 -23.14
CA ARG A 342 3.20 -23.82 -23.67
C ARG A 342 3.07 -23.34 -25.11
N ARG A 343 3.95 -22.40 -25.49
CA ARG A 343 4.11 -21.91 -26.86
C ARG A 343 5.21 -22.65 -27.59
#